data_AF-A0A2X2WLY0-F1
#
_entry.id   AF-A0A2X2WLY0-F1
#
_cell.length_a   1.000
_cell.length_b   1.000
_cell.length_c   1.000
_cell.angle_alpha   90.00
_cell.angle_beta   90.00
_cell.angle_gamma   90.00
#
_symmetry.space_group_name_H-M   'P 1'
#
loop_
_entity.id
_entity.type
_entity.pdbx_description
1 polymer ?
#
loop_
_entity_poly.entity_id
_entity_poly.type
_entity_poly.pdbx_seq_one_letter_code
_entity_poly.pdbx_strand_id
1 'polypeptide(L)' 'MVFPDGVGILPWMVPGTDEIGQATAQEMQKHSLVLWPFHGVFGSGPTLDETFGLIDTAEKSAEVLVQNLFDGRYEANHHA' A
#
# COMPACT_ATOMS: atom_id res chain seq x y z
N MET A 1 5.88 -6.27 12.79
CA MET A 1 5.21 -6.01 11.50
C MET A 1 5.48 -4.56 11.13
N VAL A 2 5.81 -4.25 9.87
CA VAL A 2 6.33 -2.92 9.46
C VAL A 2 5.23 -1.86 9.30
N PHE A 3 3.98 -2.26 9.04
CA PHE A 3 2.79 -1.40 8.99
C PHE A 3 1.66 -2.01 9.85
N PRO A 4 1.74 -1.91 11.19
CA PRO A 4 0.77 -2.57 12.08
C PRO A 4 -0.66 -2.04 11.93
N ASP A 5 -0.81 -0.78 11.51
CA ASP A 5 -2.12 -0.17 11.27
C ASP A 5 -2.70 -0.52 9.90
N GLY A 6 -1.97 -1.28 9.07
CA GLY A 6 -2.41 -1.70 7.74
C GLY A 6 -2.17 -0.66 6.64
N VAL A 7 -2.89 -0.82 5.52
CA VAL A 7 -2.81 0.03 4.33
C VAL A 7 -4.19 0.60 4.04
N GLY A 8 -4.32 1.93 4.06
CA GLY A 8 -5.54 2.61 3.63
C GLY A 8 -5.72 2.49 2.12
N ILE A 9 -6.94 2.35 1.63
CA ILE A 9 -7.21 2.22 0.20
C ILE A 9 -8.34 3.18 -0.18
N LEU A 10 -8.09 4.04 -1.15
CA LEU A 10 -9.10 4.94 -1.71
C LEU A 10 -9.84 4.29 -2.90
N PRO A 11 -11.04 4.76 -3.26
CA PRO A 11 -11.56 4.55 -4.61
C PRO A 11 -10.66 5.25 -5.64
N TRP A 12 -10.75 4.85 -6.92
CA TRP A 12 -10.09 5.59 -8.00
C TRP A 12 -10.64 7.02 -8.09
N MET A 13 -9.75 7.99 -8.19
CA MET A 13 -10.05 9.42 -8.24
C MET A 13 -9.06 10.11 -9.21
N VAL A 14 -9.42 11.29 -9.72
CA VAL A 14 -8.55 12.05 -10.62
C VAL A 14 -7.34 12.59 -9.84
N PRO A 15 -6.11 12.32 -10.28
CA PRO A 15 -4.92 12.81 -9.59
C PRO A 15 -4.74 14.33 -9.72
N GLY A 16 -4.07 14.94 -8.74
CA GLY A 16 -3.71 16.35 -8.77
C GLY A 16 -4.86 17.31 -8.43
N THR A 17 -5.95 16.83 -7.85
CA THR A 17 -7.06 17.66 -7.36
C THR A 17 -7.08 17.76 -5.83
N ASP A 18 -7.77 18.76 -5.30
CA ASP A 18 -7.90 18.94 -3.86
C ASP A 18 -8.67 17.78 -3.21
N GLU A 19 -9.68 17.23 -3.90
CA GLU A 19 -10.52 16.15 -3.38
C GLU A 19 -9.69 14.90 -3.07
N ILE A 20 -8.81 14.48 -3.98
CA ILE A 20 -7.96 13.29 -3.75
C ILE A 20 -6.88 13.57 -2.70
N GLY A 21 -6.39 14.82 -2.62
CA GLY A 21 -5.48 15.26 -1.57
C GLY A 21 -6.10 15.16 -0.17
N GLN A 22 -7.33 15.67 -0.01
CA GLN A 22 -8.07 15.59 1.24
C GLN A 22 -8.45 14.15 1.62
N ALA A 23 -8.90 13.34 0.65
CA ALA A 23 -9.20 11.93 0.89
C ALA A 23 -7.95 11.16 1.35
N THR A 24 -6.80 11.41 0.73
CA THR A 24 -5.51 10.80 1.13
C THR A 24 -5.10 11.23 2.54
N ALA A 25 -5.21 12.53 2.85
CA ALA A 25 -4.90 13.05 4.17
C ALA A 25 -5.82 12.50 5.27
N GLN A 26 -7.10 12.25 4.97
CA GLN A 26 -8.03 11.60 5.89
C GLN A 26 -7.62 10.16 6.19
N GLU A 27 -7.23 9.38 5.18
CA GLU A 27 -6.73 8.01 5.41
C GLU A 27 -5.39 7.98 6.16
N MET A 28 -4.52 8.97 5.93
CA MET A 28 -3.25 9.09 6.67
C MET A 28 -3.41 9.35 8.17
N GLN A 29 -4.61 9.70 8.64
CA GLN A 29 -4.88 9.79 10.08
C GLN A 29 -4.87 8.42 10.78
N LYS A 30 -5.04 7.34 10.01
CA LYS A 30 -5.14 5.96 10.52
C LYS A 30 -4.04 5.05 9.98
N HIS A 31 -3.52 5.34 8.79
CA HIS A 31 -2.58 4.47 8.10
C HIS A 31 -1.32 5.26 7.70
N SER A 32 -0.14 4.66 7.86
CA SER A 32 1.11 5.24 7.35
C SER A 32 1.31 4.98 5.84
N LEU A 33 0.50 4.08 5.25
CA LEU A 33 0.46 3.78 3.82
C LEU A 33 -0.96 3.99 3.27
N VAL A 34 -1.07 4.65 2.11
CA VAL A 34 -2.34 4.81 1.39
C VAL A 34 -2.16 4.42 -0.08
N LEU A 35 -2.99 3.50 -0.56
CA LEU A 35 -3.01 3.03 -1.93
C LEU A 35 -4.03 3.83 -2.76
N TRP A 36 -3.59 4.28 -3.94
CA TRP A 36 -4.45 4.77 -5.00
C TRP A 36 -4.57 3.67 -6.07
N PRO A 37 -5.73 3.01 -6.19
CA PRO A 37 -5.93 1.97 -7.20
C PRO A 37 -5.59 2.47 -8.60
N PHE A 38 -4.87 1.64 -9.37
CA PHE A 38 -4.43 1.95 -10.74
C PHE A 38 -3.48 3.15 -10.88
N HIS A 39 -2.83 3.59 -9.79
CA HIS A 39 -1.87 4.68 -9.82
C HIS A 39 -0.61 4.36 -9.04
N GLY A 40 -0.69 4.16 -7.72
CA GLY A 40 0.49 4.02 -6.88
C GLY A 40 0.18 4.09 -5.39
N VAL A 41 1.19 4.45 -4.60
CA VAL A 41 1.13 4.44 -3.13
C VAL A 41 1.72 5.72 -2.54
N PHE A 42 1.20 6.10 -1.38
CA PHE A 42 1.71 7.16 -0.53
C PHE A 42 2.20 6.56 0.78
N GLY A 43 3.35 7.02 1.27
CA GLY A 43 3.92 6.61 2.56
C GLY A 43 4.28 7.82 3.41
N SER A 44 4.17 7.68 4.73
CA SER A 44 4.56 8.69 5.72
C SER A 44 5.44 8.10 6.81
N GLY A 45 6.52 8.79 7.14
CA GLY A 45 7.48 8.40 8.17
C GLY A 45 8.33 9.59 8.64
N PRO A 46 9.05 9.44 9.76
CA PRO A 46 9.78 10.55 10.39
C PRO A 46 11.10 10.91 9.67
N THR A 47 11.63 10.01 8.84
CA THR A 47 12.83 10.21 8.04
C THR A 47 12.64 9.68 6.62
N LEU A 48 13.52 10.09 5.70
CA LEU A 48 13.49 9.60 4.32
C LEU A 48 13.70 8.08 4.26
N ASP A 49 14.69 7.55 4.99
CA ASP A 49 15.01 6.13 5.01
C ASP A 49 13.87 5.29 5.58
N GLU A 50 13.23 5.74 6.65
CA GLU A 50 12.07 5.03 7.22
C GLU A 50 10.86 5.06 6.29
N THR A 51 10.59 6.21 5.66
CA THR A 51 9.47 6.33 4.71
C THR A 51 9.70 5.47 3.46
N PHE A 52 10.93 5.48 2.94
CA PHE A 52 11.30 4.65 1.80
C PHE A 52 11.25 3.16 2.15
N GLY A 53 11.83 2.77 3.29
CA GLY A 53 11.81 1.38 3.75
C GLY A 53 10.40 0.84 4.01
N LEU A 54 9.48 1.70 4.46
CA LEU A 54 8.07 1.37 4.60
C LEU A 54 7.42 1.03 3.25
N ILE A 55 7.62 1.88 2.23
CA ILE A 55 7.10 1.65 0.87
C ILE A 55 7.75 0.42 0.25
N ASP A 56 9.08 0.28 0.35
CA ASP A 56 9.85 -0.84 -0.21
C ASP A 56 9.43 -2.18 0.41
N THR A 57 9.12 -2.21 1.71
CA THR A 57 8.60 -3.43 2.36
C THR A 57 7.22 -3.83 1.82
N ALA A 58 6.32 -2.86 1.62
CA ALA A 58 5.00 -3.12 1.07
C ALA A 58 5.09 -3.59 -0.39
N GLU A 59 5.92 -2.91 -1.21
CA GLU A 59 6.17 -3.28 -2.60
C GLU A 59 6.80 -4.67 -2.70
N LYS A 60 7.80 -4.98 -1.87
CA LYS A 60 8.41 -6.31 -1.88
C LYS A 60 7.42 -7.42 -1.54
N SER A 61 6.49 -7.14 -0.63
CA SER A 61 5.40 -8.07 -0.30
C SER A 61 4.43 -8.26 -1.47
N ALA A 62 4.12 -7.18 -2.21
CA ALA A 62 3.30 -7.23 -3.41
C ALA A 62 3.98 -8.03 -4.54
N GLU A 63 5.28 -7.83 -4.77
CA GLU A 63 6.07 -8.60 -5.74
C GLU A 63 6.00 -10.11 -5.45
N VAL A 64 6.21 -10.50 -4.19
CA VAL A 64 6.12 -11.90 -3.76
C VAL A 64 4.71 -12.45 -3.96
N LEU A 65 3.66 -11.67 -3.67
CA LEU A 65 2.28 -12.07 -3.91
C LEU A 65 2.03 -12.31 -5.40
N VAL A 66 2.41 -11.36 -6.26
CA VAL A 66 2.24 -11.44 -7.71
C VAL A 66 2.96 -12.67 -8.27
N GLN A 67 4.19 -12.93 -7.85
CA GLN A 67 4.94 -14.13 -8.26
C GLN A 67 4.21 -15.42 -7.86
N ASN A 68 3.72 -15.50 -6.61
CA ASN A 68 2.99 -16.68 -6.14
C ASN A 68 1.65 -16.89 -6.87
N LEU A 69 0.96 -15.81 -7.24
CA LEU A 69 -0.27 -15.86 -8.04
C LEU A 69 0.05 -16.40 -9.45
N PHE A 70 1.09 -15.90 -10.10
CA PHE A 70 1.52 -16.38 -11.41
C PHE A 70 1.96 -17.85 -11.41
N ASP A 71 2.66 -18.28 -10.36
CA ASP A 71 3.11 -19.67 -10.22
C ASP A 71 1.99 -20.63 -9.77
N GLY A 72 0.77 -20.14 -9.54
CA GLY A 72 -0.36 -20.94 -9.04
C GLY A 72 -0.18 -21.44 -7.60
N ARG A 73 0.74 -20.85 -6.83
CA ARG A 73 1.10 -21.26 -5.47
C ARG A 73 0.21 -20.65 -4.40
N TYR A 74 -0.62 -19.66 -4.73
CA TYR A 74 -1.48 -18.99 -3.77
C TYR A 74 -2.64 -19.89 -3.31
N GLU A 75 -3.36 -20.54 -4.23
CA GLU A 75 -4.47 -21.47 -3.92
C GLU A 75 -3.98 -22.76 -3.25
N ALA A 76 -2.75 -23.20 -3.53
CA ALA A 76 -2.19 -24.44 -2.98
C ALA A 76 -1.97 -24.40 -1.46
N ASN A 77 -1.90 -23.22 -0.85
CA ASN A 77 -1.59 -23.03 0.57
C ASN A 77 -2.81 -22.69 1.45
N HIS A 78 -4.00 -22.50 0.87
CA HIS A 78 -5.23 -22.14 1.60
C HIS A 78 -6.20 -23.33 1.82
N HIS A 79 -5.74 -24.56 1.56
CA HIS A 79 -6.48 -25.81 1.79
C HIS A 79 -5.94 -26.66 2.97
N ALA A 80 -5.14 -26.09 3.87
CA ALA A 80 -4.65 -26.74 5.09
C ALA A 80 -5.25 -26.14 6.35
#